data_AF-A0A522AT92-F1
#
_entry.id   AF-A0A522AT92-F1
#
_cell.length_a   1.000
_cell.length_b   1.000
_cell.length_c   1.000
_cell.angle_alpha   90.00
_cell.angle_beta   90.00
_cell.angle_gamma   90.00
#
_symmetry.space_group_name_H-M   'P 1'
#
loop_
_entity.id
_entity.type
_entity.pdbx_description
1 polymer ?
#
loop_
_entity_poly.entity_id
_entity_poly.type
_entity_poly.pdbx_seq_one_letter_code
_entity_poly.pdbx_strand_id
1 'polypeptide(L)'
;MSLQMPPDPSLGPLRARPSGMPEPDLAPPVVAESQDPFSTLRIIELFARLPRGGPIALRAITDRLNATHLDWLFSERVVADAVLQLQANWMADYRNSSGIVIEDGPTGAVVTIEDSAKVDPWIVRQATREAAACREVLLEFSRRDRTTGAD
;
A
#
# COMPACT_ATOMS: atom_id res chain seq x y z
N MET A 1 14.07 41.01 39.26
CA MET A 1 13.11 40.87 38.14
C MET A 1 13.22 39.44 37.63
N SER A 2 12.31 38.56 38.04
CA SER A 2 12.25 37.20 37.51
C SER A 2 11.45 37.21 36.22
N LEU A 3 12.07 36.80 35.12
CA LEU A 3 11.40 36.62 33.83
C LEU A 3 10.44 35.44 33.95
N GLN A 4 9.14 35.72 33.88
CA GLN A 4 8.10 34.69 33.77
C GLN A 4 8.29 34.00 32.41
N MET A 5 8.62 32.71 32.42
CA MET A 5 8.64 31.88 31.21
C MET A 5 7.20 31.79 30.66
N PRO A 6 6.94 31.99 29.35
CA PRO A 6 5.59 31.85 28.81
C PRO A 6 5.08 30.42 29.05
N PRO A 7 3.77 30.23 29.30
CA PRO A 7 3.22 28.90 29.50
C PRO A 7 3.48 28.03 28.27
N ASP A 8 4.01 26.84 28.51
CA ASP A 8 4.22 25.80 27.49
C ASP A 8 2.87 25.55 26.77
N PRO A 9 2.76 25.75 25.43
CA PRO A 9 1.52 25.65 24.68
C PRO A 9 1.09 24.19 24.47
N SER A 10 1.12 23.38 25.53
CA SER A 10 0.66 22.00 25.50
C SER A 10 -0.87 21.95 25.62
N LEU A 11 -1.50 21.11 24.80
CA LEU A 11 -2.95 21.04 24.62
C LEU A 11 -3.72 20.50 25.87
N GLY A 12 -3.02 20.18 26.95
CA GLY A 12 -3.57 19.49 28.10
C GLY A 12 -4.21 18.13 27.74
N PRO A 13 -4.85 17.45 28.71
CA PRO A 13 -5.59 16.23 28.44
C PRO A 13 -6.88 16.52 27.65
N LEU A 14 -7.15 15.70 26.63
CA LEU A 14 -8.40 15.79 25.85
C LEU A 14 -9.60 15.30 26.68
N ARG A 15 -10.77 15.93 26.45
CA ARG A 15 -12.06 15.45 26.98
C ARG A 15 -12.47 14.12 26.34
N ALA A 16 -13.38 13.39 27.01
CA ALA A 16 -13.97 12.17 26.46
C ALA A 16 -14.69 12.43 25.12
N ARG A 17 -14.61 11.46 24.20
CA ARG A 17 -15.31 11.51 22.91
C ARG A 17 -16.83 11.48 23.15
N PRO A 18 -17.61 12.40 22.52
CA PRO A 18 -19.06 12.36 22.61
C PRO A 18 -19.64 11.03 22.11
N SER A 19 -20.68 10.54 22.80
CA SER A 19 -21.41 9.34 22.38
C SER A 19 -22.04 9.55 21.00
N GLY A 20 -21.99 8.54 20.15
CA GLY A 20 -22.56 8.59 18.79
C GLY A 20 -21.77 9.41 17.78
N MET A 21 -20.60 9.94 18.15
CA MET A 21 -19.69 10.56 17.19
C MET A 21 -19.25 9.49 16.16
N PRO A 22 -19.33 9.75 14.84
CA PRO A 22 -18.82 8.82 13.84
C PRO A 22 -17.30 8.70 13.92
N GLU A 23 -16.76 7.57 13.48
CA GLU A 23 -15.30 7.45 13.27
C GLU A 23 -14.88 8.39 12.13
N PRO A 24 -13.75 9.09 12.26
CA PRO A 24 -13.28 10.01 11.24
C PRO A 24 -12.46 9.30 10.14
N ASP A 25 -12.59 7.99 9.96
CA ASP A 25 -11.77 7.17 9.04
C ASP A 25 -12.12 7.34 7.55
N LEU A 26 -12.75 8.47 7.20
CA LEU A 26 -13.05 8.85 5.82
C LEU A 26 -11.90 9.68 5.25
N ALA A 27 -11.22 9.13 4.24
CA ALA A 27 -10.21 9.85 3.46
C ALA A 27 -10.82 10.35 2.13
N PRO A 28 -10.35 11.49 1.59
CA PRO A 28 -10.67 11.86 0.22
C PRO A 28 -10.11 10.81 -0.76
N PRO A 29 -10.71 10.63 -1.94
CA PRO A 29 -10.19 9.70 -2.94
C PRO A 29 -8.71 9.99 -3.27
N VAL A 30 -7.89 8.95 -3.20
CA VAL A 30 -6.46 8.97 -3.50
C VAL A 30 -6.22 8.29 -4.85
N VAL A 31 -5.52 8.97 -5.76
CA VAL A 31 -5.07 8.34 -7.01
C VAL A 31 -3.84 7.51 -6.69
N ALA A 32 -3.89 6.21 -6.98
CA ALA A 32 -2.76 5.32 -6.77
C ALA A 32 -1.63 5.66 -7.74
N GLU A 33 -0.39 5.59 -7.25
CA GLU A 33 0.82 5.88 -8.03
C GLU A 33 1.76 4.67 -8.05
N SER A 34 2.48 4.51 -9.15
CA SER A 34 3.54 3.50 -9.24
C SER A 34 4.68 3.86 -8.29
N GLN A 35 5.28 2.85 -7.65
CA GLN A 35 6.36 3.01 -6.67
C GLN A 35 5.97 3.74 -5.37
N ASP A 36 4.69 4.10 -5.21
CA ASP A 36 4.17 4.53 -3.91
C ASP A 36 3.93 3.29 -3.02
N PRO A 37 4.53 3.22 -1.81
CA PRO A 37 4.39 2.06 -0.94
C PRO A 37 2.94 1.87 -0.45
N PHE A 38 2.13 2.93 -0.33
CA PHE A 38 0.73 2.80 0.08
C PHE A 38 -0.13 2.17 -1.00
N SER A 39 0.10 2.54 -2.27
CA SER A 39 -0.50 1.90 -3.44
C SER A 39 -0.08 0.43 -3.53
N THR A 40 1.22 0.17 -3.43
CA THR A 40 1.82 -1.16 -3.60
C THR A 40 1.34 -2.13 -2.52
N LEU A 41 1.27 -1.71 -1.26
CA LEU A 41 0.83 -2.55 -0.15
C LEU A 41 -0.62 -3.05 -0.34
N ARG A 42 -1.53 -2.21 -0.83
CA ARG A 42 -2.92 -2.59 -1.12
C ARG A 42 -3.00 -3.61 -2.27
N ILE A 43 -2.19 -3.40 -3.30
CA ILE A 43 -2.07 -4.36 -4.42
C ILE A 43 -1.57 -5.71 -3.90
N ILE A 44 -0.53 -5.73 -3.06
CA ILE A 44 0.02 -6.96 -2.48
C ILE A 44 -0.99 -7.68 -1.58
N GLU A 45 -1.78 -6.95 -0.78
CA GLU A 45 -2.82 -7.54 0.07
C GLU A 45 -3.85 -8.31 -0.77
N LEU A 46 -4.34 -7.72 -1.86
CA LEU A 46 -5.25 -8.41 -2.76
C LEU A 46 -4.55 -9.60 -3.44
N PHE A 47 -3.32 -9.41 -3.92
CA PHE A 47 -2.52 -10.44 -4.59
C PHE A 47 -2.27 -11.68 -3.73
N ALA A 48 -2.12 -11.50 -2.42
CA ALA A 48 -1.98 -12.59 -1.47
C ALA A 48 -3.19 -13.53 -1.47
N ARG A 49 -4.37 -13.05 -1.90
CA ARG A 49 -5.66 -13.75 -1.83
C ARG A 49 -6.18 -14.21 -3.20
N LEU A 50 -5.45 -13.90 -4.27
CA LEU A 50 -5.82 -14.33 -5.63
C LEU A 50 -5.69 -15.86 -5.78
N PRO A 51 -6.55 -16.50 -6.60
CA PRO A 51 -6.38 -17.91 -6.94
C PRO A 51 -5.01 -18.16 -7.59
N ARG A 52 -4.45 -19.36 -7.36
CA ARG A 52 -3.14 -19.78 -7.87
C ARG A 52 -3.30 -20.72 -9.06
N GLY A 53 -2.21 -20.91 -9.82
CA GLY A 53 -2.10 -21.94 -10.87
C GLY A 53 -2.81 -21.64 -12.20
N GLY A 54 -3.47 -20.48 -12.33
CA GLY A 54 -4.16 -20.08 -13.55
C GLY A 54 -4.09 -18.58 -13.85
N PRO A 55 -4.32 -18.19 -15.11
CA PRO A 55 -4.24 -16.79 -15.54
C PRO A 55 -5.44 -15.98 -15.02
N ILE A 56 -5.15 -14.80 -14.51
CA ILE A 56 -6.14 -13.81 -14.06
C ILE A 56 -5.94 -12.52 -14.85
N ALA A 57 -7.01 -11.99 -15.45
CA ALA A 57 -6.93 -10.74 -16.20
C ALA A 57 -6.58 -9.56 -15.28
N LEU A 58 -5.61 -8.73 -15.68
CA LEU A 58 -5.16 -7.58 -14.91
C LEU A 58 -6.28 -6.57 -14.65
N ARG A 59 -7.17 -6.37 -15.64
CA ARG A 59 -8.40 -5.56 -15.48
C ARG A 59 -9.27 -6.03 -14.31
N ALA A 60 -9.43 -7.34 -14.12
CA ALA A 60 -10.31 -7.88 -13.09
C ALA A 60 -9.71 -7.67 -11.68
N ILE A 61 -8.37 -7.71 -11.59
CA ILE A 61 -7.65 -7.37 -10.36
C ILE A 61 -7.84 -5.88 -10.06
N THR A 62 -7.74 -5.03 -11.08
CA THR A 62 -7.90 -3.57 -10.96
C THR A 62 -9.32 -3.19 -10.52
N ASP A 63 -10.34 -3.78 -11.15
CA ASP A 63 -11.75 -3.62 -10.76
C ASP A 63 -11.98 -4.05 -9.32
N ARG A 64 -11.37 -5.16 -8.89
CA ARG A 64 -11.47 -5.63 -7.50
C ARG A 64 -10.82 -4.67 -6.52
N LEU A 65 -9.66 -4.07 -6.84
CA LEU A 65 -9.02 -3.06 -6.00
C LEU A 65 -9.92 -1.84 -5.82
N ASN A 66 -10.44 -1.30 -6.92
CA ASN A 66 -11.32 -0.12 -6.91
C ASN A 66 -12.65 -0.38 -6.19
N ALA A 67 -13.17 -1.61 -6.23
CA ALA A 67 -14.36 -1.99 -5.48
C ALA A 67 -14.10 -2.22 -3.98
N THR A 68 -12.86 -2.54 -3.60
CA THR A 68 -12.48 -2.85 -2.20
C THR A 68 -12.04 -1.59 -1.45
N HIS A 69 -11.34 -0.68 -2.14
CA HIS A 69 -10.81 0.56 -1.57
C HIS A 69 -11.50 1.76 -2.23
N LEU A 70 -12.69 2.11 -1.73
CA LEU A 70 -13.50 3.20 -2.30
C LEU A 70 -12.87 4.59 -2.14
N ASP A 71 -11.92 4.71 -1.21
CA ASP A 71 -11.05 5.87 -1.00
C ASP A 71 -9.83 5.88 -1.94
N TRP A 72 -9.70 4.92 -2.87
CA TRP A 72 -8.59 4.81 -3.82
C TRP A 72 -9.04 4.61 -5.26
N LEU A 73 -8.23 5.09 -6.20
CA LEU A 73 -8.40 4.85 -7.62
C LEU A 73 -7.11 4.27 -8.23
N PHE A 74 -7.19 3.01 -8.65
CA PHE A 74 -6.14 2.26 -9.31
C PHE A 74 -6.37 2.21 -10.82
N SER A 75 -5.30 2.38 -11.59
CA SER A 75 -5.26 2.09 -13.03
C SER A 75 -4.54 0.78 -13.30
N GLU A 76 -4.84 0.13 -14.42
CA GLU A 76 -4.14 -1.09 -14.84
C GLU A 76 -2.63 -0.89 -14.94
N ARG A 77 -2.16 0.33 -15.30
CA ARG A 77 -0.73 0.67 -15.36
C ARG A 77 -0.04 0.52 -14.00
N VAL A 78 -0.66 1.07 -12.94
CA VAL A 78 -0.10 1.02 -11.58
C VAL A 78 -0.08 -0.42 -11.06
N VAL A 79 -1.13 -1.19 -11.36
CA VAL A 79 -1.16 -2.62 -11.00
C VAL A 79 -0.10 -3.39 -11.78
N ALA A 80 0.06 -3.16 -13.08
CA ALA A 80 1.10 -3.79 -13.90
C ALA A 80 2.50 -3.50 -13.35
N ASP A 81 2.82 -2.25 -13.05
CA ASP A 81 4.13 -1.85 -12.50
C ASP A 81 4.43 -2.58 -11.18
N ALA A 82 3.45 -2.69 -10.29
CA ALA A 82 3.60 -3.44 -9.03
C ALA A 82 3.82 -4.94 -9.28
N VAL A 83 3.09 -5.55 -10.23
CA VAL A 83 3.25 -6.97 -10.57
C VAL A 83 4.61 -7.25 -11.21
N LEU A 84 5.06 -6.38 -12.11
CA LEU A 84 6.40 -6.45 -12.70
C LEU A 84 7.47 -6.38 -11.61
N GLN A 85 7.30 -5.50 -10.62
CA GLN A 85 8.23 -5.42 -9.49
C GLN A 85 8.19 -6.70 -8.64
N LEU A 86 7.02 -7.29 -8.39
CA LEU A 86 6.89 -8.56 -7.68
C LEU A 86 7.57 -9.70 -8.44
N GLN A 87 7.39 -9.78 -9.76
CA GLN A 87 8.09 -10.75 -10.61
C GLN A 87 9.62 -10.57 -10.53
N ALA A 88 10.11 -9.32 -10.61
CA ALA A 88 11.52 -9.01 -10.47
C ALA A 88 12.08 -9.42 -9.10
N ASN A 89 11.36 -9.13 -8.01
CA ASN A 89 11.74 -9.52 -6.66
C ASN A 89 11.78 -11.04 -6.51
N TRP A 90 10.83 -11.76 -7.11
CA TRP A 90 10.82 -13.22 -7.10
C TRP A 90 12.04 -13.79 -7.82
N MET A 91 12.38 -13.26 -9.00
CA MET A 91 13.58 -13.64 -9.74
C MET A 91 14.85 -13.39 -8.93
N ALA A 92 14.93 -12.28 -8.20
CA ALA A 92 16.06 -11.99 -7.32
C ALA A 92 16.19 -13.00 -6.17
N ASP A 93 15.06 -13.36 -5.54
CA ASP A 93 15.04 -14.24 -4.36
C ASP A 93 15.22 -15.73 -4.71
N TYR A 94 14.66 -16.20 -5.84
CA TYR A 94 14.61 -17.62 -6.20
C TYR A 94 15.29 -17.98 -7.53
N ARG A 95 15.84 -16.99 -8.26
CA ARG A 95 16.56 -17.16 -9.54
C ARG A 95 15.75 -17.88 -10.64
N ASN A 96 14.44 -17.71 -10.63
CA ASN A 96 13.52 -18.16 -11.67
C ASN A 96 12.34 -17.17 -11.77
N SER A 97 11.56 -17.23 -12.83
CA SER A 97 10.38 -16.38 -13.03
C SER A 97 9.04 -17.09 -12.74
N SER A 98 9.05 -18.36 -12.30
CA SER A 98 7.82 -19.17 -12.25
C SER A 98 6.81 -18.71 -11.21
N GLY A 99 7.26 -17.99 -10.17
CA GLY A 99 6.42 -17.59 -9.03
C GLY A 99 5.29 -16.65 -9.39
N ILE A 100 5.60 -15.60 -10.14
CA ILE A 100 4.66 -14.58 -10.59
C ILE A 100 5.04 -14.22 -12.01
N VAL A 101 4.12 -14.43 -12.95
CA VAL A 101 4.31 -14.12 -14.36
C VAL A 101 3.23 -13.16 -14.79
N ILE A 102 3.62 -12.04 -15.38
CA ILE A 102 2.74 -11.16 -16.16
C ILE A 102 3.09 -11.28 -17.63
N GLU A 103 2.08 -11.43 -18.47
CA GLU A 103 2.24 -11.62 -19.92
C GLU A 103 1.01 -11.10 -20.68
N ASP A 104 1.16 -10.90 -21.99
CA ASP A 104 0.05 -10.48 -22.85
C ASP A 104 -0.96 -11.62 -23.03
N GLY A 105 -2.22 -11.34 -22.72
CA GLY A 105 -3.35 -12.25 -22.98
C GLY A 105 -4.26 -11.75 -24.11
N PRO A 106 -5.26 -12.56 -24.52
CA PRO A 106 -6.13 -12.25 -25.67
C PRO A 106 -6.91 -10.94 -25.57
N THR A 107 -7.09 -10.41 -24.36
CA THR A 107 -7.90 -9.22 -24.09
C THR A 107 -7.19 -8.21 -23.17
N GLY A 108 -5.86 -8.27 -23.11
CA GLY A 108 -5.03 -7.50 -22.19
C GLY A 108 -4.13 -8.40 -21.32
N ALA A 109 -3.29 -7.78 -20.50
CA ALA A 109 -2.33 -8.48 -19.66
C ALA A 109 -3.03 -9.46 -18.70
N VAL A 110 -2.41 -10.61 -18.50
CA VAL A 110 -2.82 -11.62 -17.53
C VAL A 110 -1.69 -11.88 -16.54
N VAL A 111 -2.06 -12.26 -15.34
CA VAL A 111 -1.13 -12.60 -14.27
C VAL A 111 -1.39 -14.02 -13.83
N THR A 112 -0.32 -14.82 -13.75
CA THR A 112 -0.35 -16.17 -13.19
C THR A 112 0.55 -16.21 -11.96
N ILE A 113 0.03 -16.77 -10.88
CA ILE A 113 0.79 -16.98 -9.64
C ILE A 113 0.98 -18.48 -9.46
N GLU A 114 2.22 -18.92 -9.19
CA GLU A 114 2.57 -20.32 -8.98
C GLU A 114 1.69 -20.94 -7.87
N ASP A 115 1.19 -22.15 -8.12
CA ASP A 115 0.51 -22.94 -7.09
C ASP A 115 1.52 -23.70 -6.26
N SER A 116 2.08 -23.00 -5.26
CA SER A 116 3.23 -23.46 -4.50
C SER A 116 3.24 -22.88 -3.10
N ALA A 117 3.57 -23.72 -2.12
CA ALA A 117 3.68 -23.33 -0.71
C ALA A 117 4.76 -22.26 -0.44
N LYS A 118 5.61 -21.92 -1.42
CA LYS A 118 6.60 -20.85 -1.32
C LYS A 118 5.99 -19.45 -1.47
N VAL A 119 4.87 -19.32 -2.18
CA VAL A 119 4.30 -18.02 -2.53
C VAL A 119 3.84 -17.25 -1.30
N ASP A 120 3.08 -17.90 -0.41
CA ASP A 120 2.52 -17.25 0.77
C ASP A 120 3.58 -16.67 1.74
N PRO A 121 4.60 -17.44 2.19
CA PRO A 121 5.63 -16.86 3.03
C PRO A 121 6.46 -15.80 2.28
N TRP A 122 6.58 -15.86 0.96
CA TRP A 122 7.28 -14.86 0.16
C TRP A 122 6.49 -13.55 0.03
N ILE A 123 5.18 -13.62 -0.25
CA ILE A 123 4.35 -12.43 -0.43
C ILE A 123 4.15 -11.68 0.90
N VAL A 124 4.07 -12.40 2.02
CA VAL A 124 4.08 -11.81 3.37
C VAL A 124 5.35 -10.98 3.61
N ARG A 125 6.52 -11.44 3.13
CA ARG A 125 7.76 -10.66 3.22
C ARG A 125 7.70 -9.40 2.36
N GLN A 126 7.12 -9.46 1.15
CA GLN A 126 6.92 -8.26 0.32
C GLN A 126 6.02 -7.26 1.04
N ALA A 127 4.86 -7.70 1.53
CA ALA A 127 3.92 -6.85 2.26
C ALA A 127 4.57 -6.21 3.50
N THR A 128 5.38 -6.98 4.24
CA THR A 128 6.09 -6.48 5.43
C THR A 128 7.09 -5.38 5.06
N ARG A 129 7.78 -5.51 3.93
CA ARG A 129 8.70 -4.48 3.41
C ARG A 129 7.96 -3.21 3.03
N GLU A 130 6.86 -3.33 2.27
CA GLU A 130 6.06 -2.16 1.87
C GLU A 130 5.40 -1.47 3.08
N ALA A 131 4.94 -2.23 4.06
CA ALA A 131 4.43 -1.68 5.31
C ALA A 131 5.51 -0.91 6.10
N ALA A 132 6.78 -1.35 6.04
CA ALA A 132 7.88 -0.59 6.61
C ALA A 132 8.13 0.71 5.82
N ALA A 133 8.12 0.65 4.49
CA ALA A 133 8.26 1.84 3.64
C ALA A 133 7.13 2.86 3.87
N CYS A 134 5.87 2.41 4.01
CA CYS A 134 4.75 3.27 4.39
C CYS A 134 5.03 4.02 5.69
N ARG A 135 5.52 3.31 6.72
CA ARG A 135 5.85 3.93 8.02
C ARG A 135 6.95 4.99 7.88
N GLU A 136 7.98 4.73 7.09
CA GLU A 136 9.05 5.71 6.84
C GLU A 136 8.51 6.99 6.18
N VAL A 137 7.63 6.86 5.17
CA VAL A 137 7.00 8.02 4.53
C VAL A 137 6.15 8.82 5.52
N LEU A 138 5.36 8.17 6.38
CA LEU A 138 4.57 8.86 7.42
C LEU A 138 5.47 9.58 8.44
N LEU A 139 6.56 8.93 8.86
CA LEU A 139 7.53 9.52 9.79
C LEU A 139 8.26 10.71 9.17
N GLU A 140 8.59 10.65 7.88
CA GLU A 140 9.17 11.78 7.15
C GLU A 140 8.19 12.95 7.04
N PHE A 141 6.93 12.68 6.70
CA PHE A 141 5.87 13.69 6.66
C PHE A 141 5.70 14.38 8.02
N SER A 142 5.59 13.62 9.10
CA SER A 142 5.48 14.15 10.47
C SER A 142 6.70 14.96 10.90
N ARG A 143 7.89 14.65 10.39
CA ARG A 143 9.10 15.44 10.65
C ARG A 143 9.06 16.77 9.92
N ARG A 144 8.73 16.78 8.63
CA ARG A 144 8.68 18.01 7.81
C ARG A 144 7.70 19.04 8.37
N ASP A 145 6.50 18.60 8.75
CA ASP A 145 5.47 19.47 9.33
C ASP A 145 5.97 20.21 10.59
N ARG A 146 6.72 19.52 11.45
CA ARG A 146 7.31 20.12 12.65
C ARG A 146 8.38 21.16 12.35
N THR A 147 9.17 20.99 11.29
CA THR A 147 10.24 21.93 10.94
C THR A 147 9.71 23.19 10.27
N THR A 148 8.65 23.09 9.47
CA THR A 148 8.05 24.24 8.76
C THR A 148 7.21 25.14 9.67
N GLY A 149 6.73 24.64 10.81
CA GLY A 149 6.00 25.44 11.81
C GLY A 149 6.86 26.28 12.77
N ALA A 150 8.17 26.34 12.58
CA ALA A 150 9.11 27.01 13.49
C ALA A 150 9.70 28.34 12.95
N ASP A 151 9.22 28.83 11.80
CA ASP A 151 9.59 30.13 11.21
C ASP A 151 8.46 31.18 11.37
#